data_AF-D2R001-F1
#
_entry.id   AF-D2R001-F1
#
_cell.length_a   1.000
_cell.length_b   1.000
_cell.length_c   1.000
_cell.angle_alpha   90.00
_cell.angle_beta   90.00
_cell.angle_gamma   90.00
#
_symmetry.space_group_name_H-M   'P 1'
#
loop_
_entity.id
_entity.type
_entity.pdbx_description
1 polymer ?
#
loop_
_entity_poly.entity_id
_entity_poly.type
_entity_poly.pdbx_seq_one_letter_code
_entity_poly.pdbx_strand_id
1 'polypeptide(L)' 'MPIEKWYRGRRITYTKRRGEIILVKLARRSASEKPEWIALTLDQYQREVIKKYHHDGGDSKDSNRN' A
#
# COMPACT_ATOMS: atom_id res chain seq x y z
N MET A 1 13.29 -4.61 6.42
CA MET A 1 12.39 -3.48 6.76
C MET A 1 10.96 -3.85 6.34
N PRO A 2 9.92 -3.67 7.16
CA PRO A 2 8.56 -3.88 6.70
C PRO A 2 8.22 -2.76 5.71
N ILE A 3 8.00 -3.15 4.45
CA ILE A 3 7.47 -2.29 3.39
C ILE A 3 6.17 -1.66 3.88
N GLU A 4 6.16 -0.35 4.10
CA GLU A 4 4.97 0.41 4.45
C GLU A 4 3.99 0.44 3.28
N LYS A 5 2.85 -0.20 3.47
CA LYS A 5 1.85 -0.40 2.44
C LYS A 5 0.77 0.68 2.53
N TRP A 6 0.39 1.24 1.37
CA TRP A 6 -0.63 2.27 1.25
C TRP A 6 -1.75 1.80 0.32
N TYR A 7 -3.00 2.07 0.69
CA TYR A 7 -4.17 1.85 -0.16
C TYR A 7 -4.88 3.19 -0.37
N ARG A 8 -4.99 3.62 -1.64
CA ARG A 8 -5.57 4.92 -2.04
C ARG A 8 -5.12 6.09 -1.17
N GLY A 9 -3.80 6.18 -0.92
CA GLY A 9 -3.21 7.27 -0.15
C GLY A 9 -3.44 7.20 1.37
N ARG A 10 -4.01 6.10 1.91
CA ARG A 10 -4.06 5.83 3.36
C ARG A 10 -3.11 4.71 3.76
N ARG A 11 -2.43 4.87 4.90
CA ARG A 11 -1.52 3.88 5.46
C ARG A 11 -2.31 2.66 5.90
N ILE A 12 -1.85 1.47 5.54
CA ILE A 12 -2.39 0.23 6.04
C ILE A 12 -1.78 -0.04 7.42
N THR A 13 -2.62 -0.13 8.44
CA THR A 13 -2.20 -0.39 9.82
C THR A 13 -2.29 -1.86 10.19
N TYR A 14 -3.14 -2.61 9.49
CA TYR A 14 -3.33 -4.04 9.74
C TYR A 14 -3.84 -4.74 8.48
N THR A 15 -3.46 -6.00 8.31
CA THR A 15 -3.92 -6.84 7.20
C THR A 15 -4.20 -8.25 7.73
N LYS A 16 -5.33 -8.85 7.33
CA LYS A 16 -5.73 -10.22 7.71
C LYS A 16 -6.37 -10.94 6.55
N ARG A 17 -5.84 -12.11 6.18
CA ARG A 17 -6.40 -12.97 5.13
C ARG A 17 -7.46 -13.91 5.71
N ARG A 18 -8.57 -14.08 5.00
CA ARG A 18 -9.66 -15.01 5.26
C ARG A 18 -10.06 -15.68 3.95
N GLY A 19 -9.43 -16.81 3.64
CA GLY A 19 -9.59 -17.49 2.35
C GLY A 19 -9.12 -16.59 1.20
N GLU A 20 -10.05 -16.26 0.31
CA GLU A 20 -9.82 -15.43 -0.88
C GLU A 20 -9.87 -13.92 -0.60
N ILE A 21 -10.41 -13.53 0.55
CA ILE A 21 -10.55 -12.13 0.95
C ILE A 21 -9.41 -11.72 1.89
N ILE A 22 -8.87 -10.54 1.66
CA ILE A 22 -7.90 -9.83 2.49
C ILE A 22 -8.62 -8.63 3.12
N LEU A 23 -8.73 -8.65 4.45
CA LEU A 23 -9.20 -7.53 5.24
C LEU A 23 -8.04 -6.59 5.55
N VAL A 24 -8.22 -5.32 5.23
CA VAL A 24 -7.22 -4.26 5.39
C VAL A 24 -7.79 -3.19 6.31
N LYS A 25 -7.07 -2.83 7.37
CA LYS A 25 -7.41 -1.72 8.25
C LYS A 25 -6.61 -0.50 7.87
N LEU A 26 -7.29 0.60 7.59
CA LEU A 26 -6.65 1.86 7.23
C LEU A 26 -6.44 2.76 8.45
N ALA A 27 -5.35 3.52 8.42
CA ALA A 27 -5.10 4.59 9.36
C ALA A 27 -6.21 5.65 9.25
N ARG A 28 -6.56 6.24 10.38
CA ARG A 28 -7.44 7.41 10.45
C ARG A 28 -6.70 8.61 9.85
N ARG A 29 -7.37 9.48 9.08
CA ARG A 29 -6.77 10.74 8.59
C ARG A 29 -6.81 11.82 9.67
N SER A 30 -7.74 11.72 10.60
CA SER A 30 -7.86 12.63 11.75
C SER A 30 -8.32 11.88 12.99
N ALA A 31 -8.15 12.49 14.17
CA ALA A 31 -8.60 11.89 15.44
C ALA A 31 -10.11 11.59 15.46
N SER A 32 -10.89 12.38 14.72
CA SER A 32 -12.35 12.29 14.59
C SER A 32 -12.81 11.22 13.60
N GLU A 33 -11.93 10.72 12.72
CA GLU A 33 -12.29 9.71 11.73
C GLU A 33 -12.26 8.31 12.36
N LYS A 34 -13.27 7.49 12.04
CA LYS A 34 -13.28 6.08 12.46
C LYS A 34 -12.30 5.27 11.61
N PRO A 35 -11.61 4.28 12.19
CA PRO A 35 -10.75 3.40 11.40
C PRO A 35 -11.62 2.58 10.43
N GLU A 36 -11.25 2.60 9.16
CA GLU A 36 -11.98 1.93 8.10
C GLU A 36 -11.41 0.53 7.83
N TRP A 37 -12.29 -0.44 7.64
CA TRP A 37 -11.95 -1.78 7.20
C TRP A 37 -12.40 -1.98 5.76
N ILE A 38 -11.49 -2.46 4.91
CA ILE A 38 -11.75 -2.76 3.50
C ILE A 38 -11.49 -4.24 3.25
N ALA A 39 -12.39 -4.87 2.52
CA ALA A 39 -12.20 -6.22 1.98
C ALA A 39 -11.71 -6.13 0.54
N LEU A 40 -10.59 -6.79 0.25
CA LEU A 40 -9.98 -6.86 -1.08
C LEU A 40 -9.75 -8.31 -1.45
N THR A 41 -9.74 -8.64 -2.74
CA THR A 41 -9.18 -9.92 -3.21
C THR A 41 -7.65 -9.88 -3.16
N LEU A 42 -6.99 -11.04 -3.22
CA LEU A 42 -5.51 -11.12 -3.29
C LEU A 42 -4.96 -10.30 -4.45
N ASP A 43 -5.59 -10.40 -5.60
CA ASP A 43 -5.19 -9.71 -6.83
C ASP A 43 -5.37 -8.18 -6.71
N GLN A 44 -6.47 -7.69 -6.13
CA GLN A 44 -6.67 -6.26 -5.85
C GLN A 44 -5.61 -5.73 -4.88
N TYR A 45 -5.31 -6.49 -3.82
CA TYR A 45 -4.28 -6.11 -2.86
C TYR A 45 -2.90 -6.02 -3.54
N GLN A 46 -2.55 -6.98 -4.39
CA GLN A 46 -1.28 -6.94 -5.13
C GLN A 46 -1.23 -5.74 -6.09
N ARG A 47 -2.28 -5.50 -6.88
CA ARG A 47 -2.31 -4.39 -7.85
C ARG A 47 -2.26 -3.02 -7.20
N GLU A 48 -3.04 -2.79 -6.15
CA GLU A 48 -3.18 -1.46 -5.54
C GLU A 48 -2.07 -1.14 -4.54
N VAL A 49 -1.54 -2.15 -3.85
CA VAL A 49 -0.59 -1.95 -2.75
C VAL A 49 0.86 -2.10 -3.18
N ILE A 50 1.16 -2.86 -4.23
CA ILE A 50 2.53 -3.05 -4.76
C ILE A 50 2.93 -1.93 -5.73
N LYS A 51 1.97 -1.23 -6.37
CA LYS A 51 2.26 -0.17 -7.36
C LYS A 51 3.06 1.02 -6.82
N LYS A 52 3.15 1.24 -5.50
CA LYS A 52 3.94 2.34 -4.93
C LYS A 52 5.43 2.02 -4.73
N TYR A 53 5.86 0.76 -4.89
CA TYR A 53 7.26 0.37 -4.67
C TYR A 53 8.11 0.30 -5.95
N HIS A 54 7.50 0.41 -7.14
CA HIS A 54 8.21 0.27 -8.41
C HIS A 54 8.19 1.53 -9.30
N HIS A 55 7.55 2.63 -8.90
CA HIS A 55 7.43 3.83 -9.74
C HIS A 55 8.37 4.99 -9.37
N ASP A 56 9.33 4.78 -8.46
CA ASP A 56 10.43 5.74 -8.19
C ASP A 56 11.82 5.17 -8.55
N GLY A 57 11.89 3.95 -9.08
CA GLY A 57 13.14 3.31 -9.52
C GLY A 57 13.50 3.60 -10.99
N GLY A 58 13.08 4.73 -11.52
CA GLY A 58 13.11 5.01 -12.96
C GLY A 58 13.60 6.42 -13.32
N ASP A 59 14.62 6.94 -12.63
CA ASP A 59 15.48 7.98 -13.20
C ASP A 59 16.94 7.54 -13.04
N SER A 60 17.31 6.48 -13.77
CA SER A 60 18.71 6.27 -14.14
C SER A 60 19.07 7.34 -15.17
N LYS A 61 19.29 8.58 -14.72
CA LYS A 61 20.11 9.50 -15.48
C LYS A 61 21.55 9.05 -15.32
N ASP A 62 22.00 8.30 -16.32
CA ASP A 62 23.39 8.29 -16.76
C ASP A 62 23.97 9.70 -16.66
N SER A 63 24.73 9.95 -15.60
CA SER A 63 25.71 11.03 -15.56
C SER A 63 27.07 10.39 -15.43
N ASN A 64 27.43 9.70 -16.52
CA ASN A 64 28.81 9.47 -16.90
C ASN A 64 29.52 10.84 -16.94
N ARG A 65 30.32 11.15 -15.93
CA ARG A 65 31.20 12.32 -15.95
C ARG A 65 32.61 11.87 -15.60
N ASN A 66 33.28 11.46 -16.68
CA ASN A 66 34.68 11.69 -17.02
C ASN A 66 35.48 12.54 -16.03
#